data_AF-A0A951FGC9-F1
#
_entry.id   AF-A0A951FGC9-F1
#
_cell.length_a   1.000
_cell.length_b   1.000
_cell.length_c   1.000
_cell.angle_alpha   90.00
_cell.angle_beta   90.00
_cell.angle_gamma   90.00
#
_symmetry.space_group_name_H-M   'P 1'
#
loop_
_entity.id
_entity.type
_entity.pdbx_description
1 polymer ?
#
loop_
_entity_poly.entity_id
_entity_poly.type
_entity_poly.pdbx_seq_one_letter_code
_entity_poly.pdbx_strand_id
1 'polypeptide(L)'
;FITEWGWQQGGATPTSGTRSGYGVPFSAYLDSKGVSWTAWTFDIYWQPVMFDTSWNLLGGENYMGQFTKDLLYQRRNDNLPGGGTGPTPTTPPTTPTRTPIGPTATPVRTPTPTPGTGGSCAVTYAISDNWGSGFNANVTIKNNSATAISGWTLAWTFGSSQQITNLWNGSYTQSGQNVTVTNVSYNNVIGANGGTVSFGFSANGSSARPASFRLNGTTCSVS
;
A
#
# COMPACT_ATOMS: atom_id res chain seq x y z
N PHE A 1 1.01 -10.44 -18.38
CA PHE A 1 1.91 -11.43 -17.77
C PHE A 1 3.29 -11.12 -18.29
N ILE A 2 4.24 -10.82 -17.43
CA ILE A 2 5.67 -10.86 -17.78
C ILE A 2 6.27 -11.78 -16.72
N THR A 3 6.57 -13.02 -17.11
CA THR A 3 7.48 -13.85 -16.33
C THR A 3 8.91 -13.54 -16.71
N GLU A 4 9.78 -13.79 -15.76
CA GLU A 4 11.22 -13.62 -15.78
C GLU A 4 11.88 -14.47 -16.88
N TRP A 5 12.80 -13.85 -17.65
CA TRP A 5 13.66 -14.54 -18.61
C TRP A 5 14.95 -14.92 -17.88
N GLY A 6 15.02 -16.16 -17.43
CA GLY A 6 16.11 -16.64 -16.58
C GLY A 6 17.43 -16.76 -17.35
N TRP A 7 18.41 -15.90 -17.04
CA TRP A 7 19.80 -16.15 -17.40
C TRP A 7 20.78 -15.66 -16.34
N GLN A 8 21.82 -16.46 -16.09
CA GLN A 8 23.08 -16.08 -15.44
C GLN A 8 24.24 -16.74 -16.20
N GLN A 9 25.39 -16.07 -16.29
CA GLN A 9 26.59 -16.61 -16.92
C GLN A 9 27.05 -17.91 -16.22
N GLY A 10 26.96 -19.05 -16.93
CA GLY A 10 27.39 -20.37 -16.44
C GLY A 10 26.25 -21.35 -16.07
N GLY A 11 24.98 -20.98 -16.22
CA GLY A 11 23.84 -21.88 -15.99
C GLY A 11 23.50 -22.78 -17.19
N ALA A 12 23.09 -24.02 -16.93
CA ALA A 12 22.65 -25.00 -17.93
C ALA A 12 21.25 -24.65 -18.48
N THR A 13 21.24 -23.70 -19.41
CA THR A 13 20.19 -23.34 -20.38
C THR A 13 18.77 -23.06 -19.87
N PRO A 14 18.54 -21.88 -19.28
CA PRO A 14 17.31 -21.11 -19.46
C PRO A 14 17.57 -19.87 -20.37
N THR A 15 16.51 -19.44 -21.06
CA THR A 15 16.54 -18.65 -22.30
C THR A 15 17.29 -17.32 -22.22
N SER A 16 18.06 -17.00 -23.26
CA SER A 16 18.87 -15.79 -23.43
C SER A 16 18.04 -14.52 -23.72
N GLY A 17 17.00 -14.26 -22.93
CA GLY A 17 16.15 -13.08 -23.07
C GLY A 17 16.86 -11.85 -22.53
N THR A 18 17.12 -10.85 -23.38
CA THR A 18 17.59 -9.52 -22.96
C THR A 18 16.45 -8.53 -22.92
N ARG A 19 16.65 -7.38 -22.28
CA ARG A 19 15.69 -6.27 -22.30
C ARG A 19 15.37 -5.85 -23.74
N SER A 20 16.38 -5.69 -24.61
CA SER A 20 16.19 -5.28 -26.00
C SER A 20 15.66 -6.40 -26.90
N GLY A 21 16.09 -7.64 -26.68
CA GLY A 21 15.70 -8.79 -27.49
C GLY A 21 14.33 -9.35 -27.14
N TYR A 22 13.89 -9.19 -25.89
CA TYR A 22 12.64 -9.77 -25.40
C TYR A 22 11.78 -8.78 -24.61
N GLY A 23 12.31 -8.12 -23.57
CA GLY A 23 11.52 -7.31 -22.64
C GLY A 23 10.75 -6.17 -23.29
N VAL A 24 11.44 -5.36 -24.11
CA VAL A 24 10.85 -4.23 -24.85
C VAL A 24 9.88 -4.72 -25.93
N PRO A 25 10.25 -5.65 -26.84
CA PRO A 25 9.31 -6.19 -27.84
C PRO A 25 8.04 -6.78 -27.23
N PHE A 26 8.17 -7.51 -26.11
CA PHE A 26 7.03 -8.14 -25.46
C PHE A 26 6.12 -7.12 -24.76
N SER A 27 6.68 -6.09 -24.12
CA SER A 27 5.89 -4.99 -23.57
C SER A 27 5.07 -4.27 -24.66
N ALA A 28 5.68 -3.99 -25.81
CA ALA A 28 5.00 -3.40 -26.96
C ALA A 28 3.91 -4.32 -27.53
N TYR A 29 4.15 -5.63 -27.56
CA TYR A 29 3.13 -6.61 -27.93
C TYR A 29 1.93 -6.58 -26.98
N LEU A 30 2.14 -6.56 -25.66
CA LEU A 30 1.05 -6.49 -24.67
C LEU A 30 0.25 -5.19 -24.82
N ASP A 31 0.93 -4.06 -25.02
CA ASP A 31 0.27 -2.78 -25.29
C ASP A 31 -0.60 -2.84 -26.54
N SER A 32 -0.12 -3.49 -27.62
CA SER A 32 -0.89 -3.66 -28.86
C SER A 32 -2.20 -4.45 -28.68
N LYS A 33 -2.31 -5.22 -27.59
CA LYS A 33 -3.51 -5.99 -27.26
C LYS A 33 -4.45 -5.27 -26.29
N GLY A 34 -4.06 -4.11 -25.75
CA GLY A 34 -4.85 -3.39 -24.74
C GLY A 34 -5.09 -4.20 -23.48
N VAL A 35 -4.23 -5.17 -23.19
CA VAL A 35 -4.36 -6.03 -22.00
C VAL A 35 -3.60 -5.42 -20.84
N SER A 36 -4.26 -5.35 -19.69
CA SER A 36 -3.58 -5.01 -18.43
C SER A 36 -2.61 -6.11 -18.06
N TRP A 37 -1.53 -5.74 -17.36
CA TRP A 37 -0.49 -6.67 -16.97
C TRP A 37 -0.07 -6.46 -15.52
N THR A 38 0.50 -7.51 -14.95
CA THR A 38 1.09 -7.54 -13.62
C THR A 38 2.41 -8.32 -13.71
N ALA A 39 3.41 -7.89 -12.97
CA ALA A 39 4.71 -8.55 -12.88
C ALA A 39 4.70 -9.55 -11.73
N TRP A 40 5.16 -10.76 -11.99
CA TRP A 40 5.28 -11.81 -10.98
C TRP A 40 6.71 -12.33 -10.95
N THR A 41 7.25 -12.51 -9.75
CA THR A 41 8.53 -13.19 -9.52
C THR A 41 8.20 -14.62 -9.06
N PHE A 42 8.71 -15.62 -9.77
CA PHE A 42 8.56 -17.02 -9.36
C PHE A 42 9.93 -17.58 -8.98
N ASP A 43 10.02 -18.10 -7.75
CA ASP A 43 10.93 -19.18 -7.30
C ASP A 43 12.12 -18.83 -6.38
N ILE A 44 12.43 -19.80 -5.53
CA ILE A 44 13.33 -19.82 -4.37
C ILE A 44 14.71 -20.42 -4.69
N TYR A 45 14.94 -20.94 -5.91
CA TYR A 45 16.24 -21.48 -6.34
C TYR A 45 16.79 -20.86 -7.64
N TRP A 46 16.17 -19.81 -8.17
CA TRP A 46 16.70 -18.95 -9.24
C TRP A 46 16.53 -17.50 -8.82
N GLN A 47 17.60 -16.97 -8.20
CA GLN A 47 17.62 -15.68 -7.47
C GLN A 47 16.99 -14.54 -8.26
N PRO A 48 16.26 -13.61 -7.60
CA PRO A 48 15.35 -12.71 -8.30
C PRO A 48 16.10 -11.96 -9.41
N VAL A 49 15.78 -12.16 -10.68
CA VAL A 49 16.44 -11.45 -11.79
C VAL A 49 16.02 -9.95 -11.79
N MET A 50 15.11 -9.58 -10.88
CA MET A 50 14.84 -8.20 -10.48
C MET A 50 15.72 -7.69 -9.34
N PHE A 51 16.23 -8.54 -8.46
CA PHE A 51 16.99 -8.16 -7.27
C PHE A 51 18.11 -9.15 -6.94
N ASP A 52 19.31 -8.69 -6.60
CA ASP A 52 20.33 -9.63 -6.10
C ASP A 52 19.92 -10.27 -4.75
N THR A 53 20.74 -11.20 -4.26
CA THR A 53 20.53 -11.85 -2.95
C THR A 53 20.56 -10.90 -1.76
N SER A 54 21.09 -9.69 -1.96
CA SER A 54 21.10 -8.60 -0.99
C SER A 54 19.94 -7.62 -1.22
N TRP A 55 18.97 -7.99 -2.06
CA TRP A 55 17.77 -7.22 -2.40
C TRP A 55 18.02 -5.90 -3.14
N ASN A 56 19.19 -5.72 -3.75
CA ASN A 56 19.43 -4.55 -4.58
C ASN A 56 18.73 -4.71 -5.92
N LEU A 57 17.99 -3.68 -6.35
CA LEU A 57 17.31 -3.68 -7.63
C LEU A 57 18.33 -3.78 -8.77
N LEU A 58 18.25 -4.88 -9.53
CA LEU A 58 19.11 -5.13 -10.67
C LEU A 58 18.59 -4.41 -11.90
N GLY A 59 19.49 -3.72 -12.60
CA GLY A 59 19.22 -3.03 -13.86
C GLY A 59 20.28 -3.32 -14.89
N GLY A 60 20.02 -2.93 -16.14
CA GLY A 60 20.90 -3.20 -17.27
C GLY A 60 20.27 -4.18 -18.25
N GLU A 61 21.03 -4.55 -19.26
CA GLU A 61 20.50 -5.25 -20.43
C GLU A 61 20.02 -6.68 -20.15
N ASN A 62 20.56 -7.29 -19.09
CA ASN A 62 20.28 -8.67 -18.71
C ASN A 62 19.33 -8.79 -17.51
N TYR A 63 18.84 -7.68 -16.96
CA TYR A 63 18.04 -7.68 -15.73
C TYR A 63 16.74 -6.90 -15.90
N MET A 64 15.66 -7.44 -15.35
CA MET A 64 14.33 -6.86 -15.52
C MET A 64 13.91 -5.92 -14.39
N GLY A 65 14.63 -5.89 -13.26
CA GLY A 65 14.21 -5.13 -12.07
C GLY A 65 13.96 -3.65 -12.37
N GLN A 66 14.99 -2.96 -12.83
CA GLN A 66 14.90 -1.54 -13.19
C GLN A 66 13.94 -1.32 -14.37
N PHE A 67 13.97 -2.17 -15.40
CA PHE A 67 13.08 -2.05 -16.57
C PHE A 67 11.60 -2.16 -16.19
N THR A 68 11.23 -3.19 -15.42
CA THR A 68 9.86 -3.42 -14.96
C THR A 68 9.39 -2.29 -14.06
N LYS A 69 10.26 -1.81 -13.15
CA LYS A 69 9.96 -0.63 -12.34
C LYS A 69 9.66 0.59 -13.22
N ASP A 70 10.50 0.86 -14.21
CA ASP A 70 10.34 2.03 -15.08
C ASP A 70 9.11 1.91 -15.98
N LEU A 71 8.83 0.73 -16.51
CA LEU A 71 7.65 0.45 -17.31
C LEU A 71 6.36 0.65 -16.49
N LEU A 72 6.30 0.07 -15.28
CA LEU A 72 5.17 0.27 -14.36
C LEU A 72 4.99 1.75 -14.02
N TYR A 73 6.10 2.44 -13.75
CA TYR A 73 6.08 3.86 -13.45
C TYR A 73 5.53 4.67 -14.63
N GLN A 74 6.00 4.45 -15.86
CA GLN A 74 5.54 5.17 -17.04
C GLN A 74 4.06 4.93 -17.33
N ARG A 75 3.58 3.70 -17.10
CA ARG A 75 2.23 3.24 -17.48
C ARG A 75 1.19 3.34 -16.38
N ARG A 76 1.56 3.81 -15.19
CA ARG A 76 0.67 3.86 -14.02
C ARG A 76 -0.64 4.64 -14.22
N ASN A 77 -0.70 5.52 -15.22
CA ASN A 77 -1.85 6.35 -15.54
C ASN A 77 -2.54 5.96 -16.86
N ASP A 78 -2.09 4.89 -17.51
CA ASP A 78 -2.71 4.39 -18.72
C ASP A 78 -3.98 3.63 -18.35
N ASN A 79 -5.04 3.77 -19.15
CA ASN A 79 -6.29 3.02 -19.03
C ASN A 79 -6.94 3.08 -17.64
N LEU A 80 -6.79 4.23 -16.95
CA LEU A 80 -7.42 4.46 -15.66
C LEU A 80 -8.95 4.34 -15.78
N PRO A 81 -9.63 3.74 -14.77
CA PRO A 81 -11.08 3.75 -14.72
C PRO A 81 -11.62 5.19 -14.77
N GLY A 82 -12.40 5.52 -15.80
CA GLY A 82 -12.99 6.86 -16.00
C GLY A 82 -12.13 7.87 -16.77
N GLY A 83 -10.95 7.49 -17.29
CA GLY A 83 -10.01 8.37 -18.00
C GLY A 83 -10.27 8.60 -19.49
N GLY A 84 -11.52 8.51 -19.95
CA GLY A 84 -11.86 8.83 -21.34
C GLY A 84 -12.03 10.33 -21.54
N THR A 85 -11.48 10.88 -22.63
CA THR A 85 -11.87 12.18 -23.21
C THR A 85 -13.34 12.13 -23.66
N GLY A 86 -14.27 12.13 -22.71
CA GLY A 86 -15.70 12.33 -22.93
C GLY A 86 -16.10 13.76 -22.61
N PRO A 87 -17.13 14.32 -23.27
CA PRO A 87 -17.54 15.71 -23.05
C PRO A 87 -18.02 15.92 -21.60
N THR A 88 -17.66 17.09 -21.07
CA THR A 88 -17.94 17.67 -19.75
C THR A 88 -19.26 17.21 -19.11
N PRO A 89 -19.31 16.93 -17.78
CA PRO A 89 -20.50 16.41 -17.12
C PRO A 89 -21.65 17.41 -17.20
N THR A 90 -22.71 17.05 -17.92
CA THR A 90 -23.98 17.77 -17.89
C THR A 90 -25.02 16.89 -17.23
N THR A 91 -25.38 17.24 -15.98
CA THR A 91 -26.55 16.81 -15.19
C THR A 91 -26.66 15.31 -14.81
N PRO A 92 -26.95 14.97 -13.54
CA PRO A 92 -27.21 13.59 -13.11
C PRO A 92 -28.43 12.97 -13.81
N PRO A 93 -28.40 11.65 -14.13
CA PRO A 93 -29.53 10.97 -14.75
C PRO A 93 -30.67 10.75 -13.73
N THR A 94 -31.89 11.09 -14.13
CA THR A 94 -33.12 10.77 -13.38
C THR A 94 -33.37 9.27 -13.35
N THR A 95 -33.45 8.69 -12.15
CA THR A 95 -33.86 7.31 -11.89
C THR A 95 -35.37 7.12 -12.17
N PRO A 96 -35.81 6.00 -12.77
CA PRO A 96 -37.24 5.77 -13.02
C PRO A 96 -38.01 5.45 -11.74
N THR A 97 -39.12 6.15 -11.54
CA THR A 97 -40.06 5.96 -10.44
C THR A 97 -40.76 4.59 -10.55
N ARG A 98 -40.54 3.72 -9.57
CA ARG A 98 -41.46 2.61 -9.26
C ARG A 98 -42.35 3.03 -8.11
N THR A 99 -43.66 2.88 -8.30
CA THR A 99 -44.70 3.04 -7.27
C THR A 99 -44.79 1.74 -6.45
N PRO A 100 -44.76 1.79 -5.11
CA PRO A 100 -45.34 0.72 -4.32
C PRO A 100 -46.39 1.17 -3.29
N ILE A 101 -47.28 0.22 -3.06
CA ILE A 101 -48.52 0.16 -2.28
C ILE A 101 -48.27 0.45 -0.77
N GLY A 102 -49.31 0.97 -0.10
CA GLY A 102 -49.28 1.54 1.25
C GLY A 102 -48.94 0.62 2.43
N PRO A 103 -48.95 1.17 3.67
CA PRO A 103 -48.16 0.66 4.78
C PRO A 103 -48.90 -0.39 5.63
N THR A 104 -48.21 -1.49 5.95
CA THR A 104 -48.50 -2.34 7.10
C THR A 104 -47.40 -2.11 8.15
N ALA A 105 -47.81 -1.81 9.39
CA ALA A 105 -46.92 -1.43 10.49
C ALA A 105 -45.89 -2.51 10.85
N THR A 106 -44.66 -2.10 11.16
CA THR A 106 -43.57 -2.93 11.68
C THR A 106 -43.19 -2.49 13.11
N PRO A 107 -42.77 -3.40 14.00
CA PRO A 107 -42.56 -3.11 15.41
C PRO A 107 -41.25 -2.38 15.68
N VAL A 108 -41.27 -1.55 16.73
CA VAL A 108 -40.14 -0.76 17.23
C VAL A 108 -39.00 -1.67 17.67
N ARG A 109 -37.80 -1.47 17.12
CA ARG A 109 -36.55 -2.00 17.67
C ARG A 109 -35.77 -0.86 18.33
N THR A 110 -35.45 -1.08 19.60
CA THR A 110 -34.56 -0.29 20.46
C THR A 110 -33.16 -0.14 19.82
N PRO A 111 -32.54 1.04 19.84
CA PRO A 111 -31.21 1.24 19.24
C PRO A 111 -30.10 0.60 20.09
N THR A 112 -29.25 -0.19 19.42
CA THR A 112 -27.97 -0.70 19.92
C THR A 112 -26.89 0.40 19.80
N PRO A 113 -25.89 0.50 20.71
CA PRO A 113 -25.05 1.69 20.86
C PRO A 113 -24.21 2.02 19.63
N THR A 114 -24.15 3.32 19.31
CA THR A 114 -23.32 3.92 18.26
C THR A 114 -21.82 3.79 18.58
N PRO A 115 -20.99 3.19 17.71
CA PRO A 115 -19.55 3.36 17.78
C PRO A 115 -19.19 4.80 17.41
N GLY A 116 -18.39 5.44 18.27
CA GLY A 116 -18.03 6.85 18.18
C GLY A 116 -17.40 7.26 16.85
N THR A 117 -17.52 8.55 16.55
CA THR A 117 -17.01 9.27 15.38
C THR A 117 -15.54 8.92 15.09
N GLY A 118 -15.30 7.85 14.33
CA GLY A 118 -14.00 7.45 13.80
C GLY A 118 -13.60 8.40 12.68
N GLY A 119 -13.05 9.54 13.07
CA GLY A 119 -12.78 10.67 12.18
C GLY A 119 -11.73 10.34 11.13
N SER A 120 -12.13 10.33 9.86
CA SER A 120 -11.29 10.42 8.64
C SER A 120 -10.11 9.44 8.44
N CYS A 121 -9.66 8.70 9.44
CA CYS A 121 -8.54 7.79 9.37
C CYS A 121 -8.69 6.59 10.32
N ALA A 122 -8.05 5.48 9.96
CA ALA A 122 -7.92 4.29 10.77
C ALA A 122 -6.46 3.85 10.79
N VAL A 123 -6.01 3.33 11.93
CA VAL A 123 -4.66 2.79 12.11
C VAL A 123 -4.77 1.33 12.51
N THR A 124 -4.16 0.46 11.72
CA THR A 124 -3.97 -0.94 12.07
C THR A 124 -2.57 -1.13 12.61
N TYR A 125 -2.46 -1.68 13.81
CA TYR A 125 -1.17 -1.95 14.47
C TYR A 125 -1.02 -3.44 14.70
N ALA A 126 -0.08 -4.10 14.02
CA ALA A 126 0.09 -5.55 14.09
C ALA A 126 1.49 -5.90 14.59
N ILE A 127 1.58 -6.67 15.69
CA ILE A 127 2.82 -7.30 16.11
C ILE A 127 3.12 -8.43 15.13
N SER A 128 4.21 -8.32 14.39
CA SER A 128 4.62 -9.33 13.40
C SER A 128 5.57 -10.37 13.97
N ASP A 129 6.34 -10.00 14.99
CA ASP A 129 7.24 -10.91 15.72
C ASP A 129 7.44 -10.40 17.15
N ASN A 130 7.69 -11.29 18.10
CA ASN A 130 7.91 -10.96 19.51
C ASN A 130 8.77 -12.03 20.19
N TRP A 131 9.92 -11.63 20.71
CA TRP A 131 10.89 -12.49 21.40
C TRP A 131 11.01 -12.17 22.90
N GLY A 132 10.00 -11.51 23.47
CA GLY A 132 9.86 -11.23 24.90
C GLY A 132 10.57 -9.96 25.36
N SER A 133 11.85 -9.78 25.00
CA SER A 133 12.61 -8.56 25.30
C SER A 133 12.45 -7.46 24.25
N GLY A 134 11.88 -7.79 23.09
CA GLY A 134 11.56 -6.88 22.01
C GLY A 134 10.59 -7.49 21.01
N PHE A 135 10.16 -6.68 20.04
CA PHE A 135 9.17 -7.06 19.05
C PHE A 135 9.34 -6.27 17.74
N ASN A 136 8.78 -6.81 16.67
CA ASN A 136 8.55 -6.10 15.42
C ASN A 136 7.05 -5.77 15.27
N ALA A 137 6.74 -4.57 14.81
CA ALA A 137 5.38 -4.14 14.52
C ALA A 137 5.27 -3.56 13.11
N ASN A 138 4.17 -3.89 12.44
CA ASN A 138 3.73 -3.25 11.20
C ASN A 138 2.55 -2.33 11.50
N VAL A 139 2.59 -1.12 10.96
CA VAL A 139 1.56 -0.09 11.14
C VAL A 139 1.02 0.31 9.77
N THR A 140 -0.28 0.18 9.58
CA THR A 140 -0.97 0.63 8.37
C THR A 140 -1.87 1.80 8.71
N ILE A 141 -1.70 2.91 7.98
CA ILE A 141 -2.54 4.09 8.08
C ILE A 141 -3.51 4.05 6.90
N LYS A 142 -4.80 4.12 7.19
CA LYS A 142 -5.87 4.23 6.20
C LYS A 142 -6.52 5.61 6.27
N ASN A 143 -6.62 6.27 5.13
CA ASN A 143 -7.36 7.53 4.99
C ASN A 143 -8.76 7.23 4.48
N ASN A 144 -9.77 7.38 5.33
CA ASN A 144 -11.18 7.20 4.99
C ASN A 144 -11.85 8.50 4.50
N SER A 145 -11.13 9.62 4.45
CA SER A 145 -11.68 10.89 3.98
C SER A 145 -11.74 10.96 2.45
N ALA A 146 -12.55 11.89 1.94
CA ALA A 146 -12.67 12.15 0.50
C ALA A 146 -11.47 12.91 -0.10
N THR A 147 -10.50 13.34 0.72
CA THR A 147 -9.34 14.13 0.30
C THR A 147 -8.06 13.34 0.54
N ALA A 148 -7.16 13.31 -0.44
CA ALA A 148 -5.86 12.68 -0.25
C ALA A 148 -5.03 13.47 0.78
N ILE A 149 -4.26 12.76 1.60
CA ILE A 149 -3.34 13.36 2.57
C ILE A 149 -1.96 13.41 1.93
N SER A 150 -1.44 14.62 1.71
CA SER A 150 -0.08 14.85 1.22
C SER A 150 0.81 15.30 2.37
N GLY A 151 1.80 14.49 2.69
CA GLY A 151 2.59 14.61 3.92
C GLY A 151 1.81 14.05 5.10
N TRP A 152 2.35 13.01 5.74
CA TRP A 152 1.74 12.42 6.91
C TRP A 152 2.72 12.32 8.07
N THR A 153 2.17 12.58 9.25
CA THR A 153 2.81 12.43 10.55
C THR A 153 1.87 11.63 11.43
N LEU A 154 2.30 10.45 11.86
CA LEU A 154 1.58 9.63 12.82
C LEU A 154 2.23 9.77 14.19
N ALA A 155 1.44 10.12 15.20
CA ALA A 155 1.90 10.23 16.58
C ALA A 155 1.11 9.30 17.50
N TRP A 156 1.80 8.70 18.47
CA TRP A 156 1.20 7.93 19.55
C TRP A 156 2.06 7.97 20.82
N THR A 157 1.48 7.47 21.91
CA THR A 157 2.19 7.27 23.17
C THR A 157 2.17 5.77 23.48
N PHE A 158 3.34 5.20 23.71
CA PHE A 158 3.47 3.85 24.24
C PHE A 158 2.86 3.77 25.65
N GLY A 159 2.24 2.63 25.97
CA GLY A 159 1.64 2.41 27.29
C GLY A 159 2.66 2.06 28.39
N SER A 160 3.91 1.82 28.03
CA SER A 160 5.01 1.50 28.93
C SER A 160 6.35 2.01 28.37
N SER A 161 7.47 1.60 28.95
CA SER A 161 8.81 2.07 28.58
C SER A 161 9.37 1.47 27.28
N GLN A 162 8.53 1.17 26.29
CA GLN A 162 8.98 0.67 24.98
C GLN A 162 9.86 1.71 24.28
N GLN A 163 10.92 1.25 23.60
CA GLN A 163 11.83 2.11 22.84
C GLN A 163 12.03 1.54 21.44
N ILE A 164 11.77 2.34 20.41
CA ILE A 164 12.04 1.98 19.02
C ILE A 164 13.55 1.95 18.81
N THR A 165 14.04 0.88 18.20
CA THR A 165 15.47 0.69 17.88
C THR A 165 15.74 0.88 16.40
N ASN A 166 14.78 0.53 15.54
CA ASN A 166 14.87 0.70 14.09
C ASN A 166 13.47 0.91 13.50
N LEU A 167 13.36 1.67 12.42
CA LEU A 167 12.11 1.88 11.70
C LEU A 167 12.38 1.97 10.20
N TRP A 168 11.52 1.35 9.39
CA TRP A 168 11.58 1.38 7.93
C TRP A 168 10.30 1.99 7.35
N ASN A 169 10.41 2.52 6.14
CA ASN A 169 9.33 3.22 5.41
C ASN A 169 8.75 4.44 6.15
N GLY A 170 9.58 5.08 6.98
CA GLY A 170 9.27 6.32 7.69
C GLY A 170 10.54 6.85 8.37
N SER A 171 10.43 8.05 8.93
CA SER A 171 11.44 8.62 9.83
C SER A 171 10.78 8.87 11.18
N TYR A 172 11.48 8.64 12.30
CA TYR A 172 10.87 8.78 13.62
C TYR A 172 11.68 9.62 14.58
N THR A 173 10.96 10.18 15.55
CA THR A 173 11.51 10.72 16.79
C THR A 173 10.77 10.08 17.95
N GLN A 174 11.50 9.83 19.03
CA GLN A 174 10.92 9.32 20.26
C GLN A 174 11.48 10.10 21.46
N SER A 175 10.60 10.53 22.36
CA SER A 175 10.96 11.14 23.64
C SER A 175 10.16 10.47 24.75
N GLY A 176 10.85 9.70 25.58
CA GLY A 176 10.21 8.81 26.55
C GLY A 176 9.24 7.86 25.86
N GLN A 177 7.95 7.97 26.18
CA GLN A 177 6.89 7.14 25.62
C GLN A 177 6.27 7.73 24.34
N ASN A 178 6.54 8.99 24.01
CA ASN A 178 5.92 9.68 22.89
C ASN A 178 6.70 9.42 21.60
N VAL A 179 6.02 8.92 20.59
CA VAL A 179 6.58 8.63 19.27
C VAL A 179 5.90 9.47 18.21
N THR A 180 6.70 10.01 17.30
CA THR A 180 6.24 10.66 16.08
C THR A 180 6.95 10.03 14.89
N VAL A 181 6.19 9.57 13.89
CA VAL A 181 6.70 9.03 12.63
C VAL A 181 6.21 9.88 11.48
N THR A 182 7.11 10.30 10.59
CA THR A 182 6.80 11.03 9.36
C THR A 182 7.05 10.15 8.13
N ASN A 183 6.35 10.47 7.05
CA ASN A 183 6.56 9.83 5.76
C ASN A 183 8.00 9.98 5.24
N VAL A 184 8.38 9.06 4.34
CA VAL A 184 9.51 9.23 3.42
C VAL A 184 8.99 9.70 2.06
N SER A 185 9.90 10.00 1.12
CA SER A 185 9.53 10.65 -0.14
C SER A 185 8.57 9.85 -1.01
N TYR A 186 8.69 8.52 -1.04
CA TYR A 186 7.91 7.66 -1.93
C TYR A 186 6.53 7.26 -1.38
N ASN A 187 6.28 7.45 -0.08
CA ASN A 187 4.99 7.11 0.54
C ASN A 187 4.32 8.34 1.17
N ASN A 188 4.66 9.54 0.71
CA ASN A 188 4.17 10.80 1.28
C ASN A 188 2.69 11.07 1.02
N VAL A 189 2.04 10.35 0.11
CA VAL A 189 0.61 10.52 -0.19
C VAL A 189 -0.20 9.33 0.27
N ILE A 190 -1.24 9.58 1.08
CA ILE A 190 -2.28 8.60 1.39
C ILE A 190 -3.52 8.94 0.58
N GLY A 191 -3.87 8.07 -0.39
CA GLY A 191 -5.03 8.28 -1.25
C GLY A 191 -6.33 8.49 -0.47
N ALA A 192 -7.26 9.23 -1.08
CA ALA A 192 -8.61 9.39 -0.55
C ALA A 192 -9.39 8.05 -0.54
N ASN A 193 -10.55 8.05 0.13
CA ASN A 193 -11.57 7.00 0.04
C ASN A 193 -11.06 5.58 0.34
N GLY A 194 -10.19 5.47 1.33
CA GLY A 194 -9.65 4.22 1.83
C GLY A 194 -8.22 3.92 1.39
N GLY A 195 -7.50 4.89 0.80
CA GLY A 195 -6.08 4.75 0.50
C GLY A 195 -5.25 4.45 1.74
N THR A 196 -4.14 3.74 1.55
CA THR A 196 -3.29 3.27 2.65
C THR A 196 -1.82 3.50 2.40
N VAL A 197 -1.08 3.64 3.50
CA VAL A 197 0.38 3.55 3.55
C VAL A 197 0.76 2.70 4.74
N SER A 198 1.92 2.06 4.70
CA SER A 198 2.41 1.25 5.81
C SER A 198 3.88 1.49 6.09
N PHE A 199 4.24 1.35 7.36
CA PHE A 199 5.61 1.35 7.84
C PHE A 199 5.76 0.26 8.91
N GLY A 200 6.99 -0.06 9.29
CA GLY A 200 7.22 -1.02 10.37
C GLY A 200 8.44 -0.65 11.20
N PHE A 201 8.54 -1.22 12.38
CA PHE A 201 9.62 -0.93 13.31
C PHE A 201 9.94 -2.10 14.23
N SER A 202 11.16 -2.07 14.76
CA SER A 202 11.62 -2.91 15.87
C SER A 202 11.67 -2.07 17.15
N ALA A 203 11.27 -2.65 18.27
CA ALA A 203 11.34 -1.99 19.57
C ALA A 203 11.72 -2.95 20.70
N ASN A 204 12.38 -2.42 21.72
CA ASN A 204 12.63 -3.11 22.98
C ASN A 204 11.47 -2.90 23.97
N GLY A 205 11.28 -3.85 24.88
CA GLY A 205 10.27 -3.80 25.93
C GLY A 205 9.00 -4.57 25.58
N SER A 206 7.90 -4.29 26.30
CA SER A 206 6.64 -5.02 26.14
C SER A 206 6.01 -4.79 24.77
N SER A 207 5.33 -5.78 24.20
CA SER A 207 4.57 -5.62 22.95
C SER A 207 3.16 -5.03 23.17
N ALA A 208 2.95 -4.28 24.27
CA ALA A 208 1.66 -3.68 24.57
C ALA A 208 1.28 -2.62 23.52
N ARG A 209 0.07 -2.73 22.99
CA ARG A 209 -0.41 -1.89 21.88
C ARG A 209 -0.78 -0.49 22.37
N PRO A 210 -0.43 0.59 21.64
CA PRO A 210 -0.93 1.93 21.93
C PRO A 210 -2.46 2.00 21.81
N ALA A 211 -3.11 2.74 22.71
CA ALA A 211 -4.56 2.88 22.72
C ALA A 211 -5.11 3.94 21.75
N SER A 212 -4.26 4.87 21.30
CA SER A 212 -4.67 5.98 20.44
C SER A 212 -3.57 6.40 19.49
N PHE A 213 -3.94 6.76 18.27
CA PHE A 213 -3.06 7.33 17.25
C PHE A 213 -3.63 8.63 16.72
N ARG A 214 -2.75 9.56 16.35
CA ARG A 214 -3.10 10.83 15.72
C ARG A 214 -2.38 10.96 14.38
N LEU A 215 -3.14 11.12 13.30
CA LEU A 215 -2.63 11.41 11.96
C LEU A 215 -2.76 12.92 11.69
N ASN A 216 -1.64 13.61 11.52
CA ASN A 216 -1.58 15.06 11.35
C ASN A 216 -2.41 15.81 12.43
N GLY A 217 -2.35 15.32 13.68
CA GLY A 217 -3.10 15.85 14.82
C GLY A 217 -4.52 15.32 15.00
N THR A 218 -5.10 14.68 13.99
CA THR A 218 -6.47 14.12 14.01
C THR A 218 -6.48 12.71 14.59
N THR A 219 -7.32 12.45 15.58
CA THR A 219 -7.45 11.11 16.19
C THR A 219 -8.00 10.11 15.18
N CYS A 220 -7.31 8.98 15.02
CA CYS A 220 -7.75 7.87 14.19
C CYS A 220 -8.45 6.79 15.02
N SER A 221 -9.35 6.05 14.37
CA SER A 221 -9.82 4.76 14.89
C SER A 221 -8.67 3.74 14.90
N VAL A 222 -8.71 2.78 15.83
CA VAL A 222 -7.67 1.74 16.00
C VAL A 222 -8.27 0.37 15.74
N SER A 223 -7.56 -0.48 15.01
CA SER A 223 -7.92 -1.88 14.72
C SER A 223 -6.74 -2.82 14.89
#